data_AF-A0A941P6M5-F1
#
_entry.id   AF-A0A941P6M5-F1
#
_cell.length_a   1.000
_cell.length_b   1.000
_cell.length_c   1.000
_cell.angle_alpha   90.00
_cell.angle_beta   90.00
_cell.angle_gamma   90.00
#
_symmetry.space_group_name_H-M   'P 1'
#
loop_
_entity.id
_entity.type
_entity.pdbx_description
1 polymer ?
#
loop_
_entity_poly.entity_id
_entity_poly.type
_entity_poly.pdbx_seq_one_letter_code
_entity_poly.pdbx_strand_id
1 'polypeptide(L)' 'MRILGIDPGLQTTGFGVVEADGGALRYVASGTVRTAGLARGD' A
#
# COMPACT_ATOMS: atom_id res chain seq x y z
N MET A 1 -14.86 -3.41 5.91
CA MET A 1 -14.37 -2.71 4.69
C MET A 1 -12.85 -2.68 4.72
N ARG A 2 -12.14 -2.87 3.60
CA ARG A 2 -10.67 -2.67 3.57
C ARG A 2 -10.34 -1.31 2.99
N ILE A 3 -9.43 -0.59 3.66
CA ILE A 3 -8.96 0.73 3.26
C ILE A 3 -7.47 0.61 2.98
N LEU A 4 -7.05 1.09 1.81
CA LEU A 4 -5.65 1.14 1.37
C LEU A 4 -5.18 2.59 1.38
N GLY A 5 -4.22 2.90 2.25
CA GLY A 5 -3.45 4.14 2.20
C GLY A 5 -2.22 3.96 1.32
N ILE A 6 -1.94 4.95 0.48
CA ILE A 6 -0.76 5.00 -0.41
C ILE A 6 0.07 6.23 -0.05
N ASP A 7 1.37 6.03 0.13
CA ASP A 7 2.37 7.07 0.34
C ASP A 7 3.38 7.05 -0.83
N PRO A 8 3.12 7.80 -1.90
CA PRO A 8 3.91 7.73 -3.12
C PRO A 8 5.27 8.42 -2.97
N GLY A 9 6.32 7.74 -3.44
CA GLY A 9 7.68 8.27 -3.53
C GLY A 9 8.36 7.88 -4.84
N LEU A 10 9.40 8.62 -5.24
CA LEU A 10 10.01 8.51 -6.58
C LEU A 10 10.50 7.10 -6.95
N GLN A 11 11.08 6.37 -5.99
CA GLN A 11 11.60 5.01 -6.20
C GLN A 11 10.92 3.97 -5.31
N THR A 12 10.18 4.42 -4.31
CA THR A 12 9.58 3.55 -3.30
C THR A 12 8.27 4.15 -2.87
N THR A 13 7.20 3.38 -2.97
CA THR A 13 5.86 3.76 -2.53
C THR A 13 5.50 2.96 -1.30
N GLY A 14 5.18 3.64 -0.20
CA GLY A 14 4.64 3.01 1.00
C GLY A 14 3.16 2.65 0.81
N PHE A 15 2.71 1.61 1.49
CA PHE A 15 1.29 1.30 1.62
C PHE A 15 0.94 0.81 3.02
N GLY A 16 -0.30 1.06 3.41
CA GLY A 16 -0.90 0.53 4.63
C GLY A 16 -2.32 0.05 4.35
N VAL A 17 -2.70 -1.08 4.94
CA VAL A 17 -4.05 -1.64 4.85
C VAL A 17 -4.63 -1.76 6.25
N VAL A 18 -5.83 -1.22 6.41
CA VAL A 18 -6.64 -1.42 7.62
C VAL A 18 -8.01 -1.99 7.24
N GLU A 19 -8.58 -2.75 8.16
CA GLU A 19 -9.97 -3.15 8.11
C GLU A 19 -10.79 -2.19 8.98
N ALA A 20 -11.79 -1.56 8.37
CA ALA A 20 -12.78 -0.75 9.05
C ALA A 20 -14.03 -1.58 9.33
N ASP A 21 -14.43 -1.61 10.60
CA ASP A 21 -15.67 -2.19 11.09
C ASP A 21 -16.36 -1.18 12.02
N GLY A 22 -17.40 -0.53 11.48
CA GLY A 22 -18.02 0.62 12.14
C GLY A 22 -17.01 1.74 12.42
N GLY A 23 -16.85 2.09 13.71
CA GLY A 23 -15.89 3.08 14.19
C GLY A 23 -14.52 2.52 14.56
N ALA A 24 -14.33 1.19 14.47
CA ALA A 24 -13.07 0.55 14.81
C ALA A 24 -12.19 0.34 13.56
N LEU A 25 -10.88 0.51 13.74
CA LEU A 25 -9.87 0.21 12.73
C LEU A 25 -8.95 -0.90 13.23
N ARG A 26 -8.71 -1.91 12.39
CA ARG A 26 -7.80 -3.01 12.67
C ARG A 26 -6.66 -3.03 11.66
N TYR A 27 -5.42 -3.14 12.14
CA TYR A 27 -4.26 -3.35 11.27
C TYR A 27 -4.39 -4.66 10.48
N VAL A 28 -4.07 -4.60 9.19
CA VAL A 28 -4.02 -5.78 8.31
C VAL A 28 -2.60 -6.01 7.82
N ALA A 29 -2.02 -5.00 7.16
CA ALA A 29 -0.67 -5.09 6.60
C ALA A 29 -0.12 -3.70 6.34
N SER A 30 1.20 -3.60 6.20
CA SER A 30 1.89 -2.44 5.66
C SER A 30 3.16 -2.89 4.96
N GLY A 31 3.67 -2.05 4.06
CA GLY A 31 4.90 -2.36 3.36
C GLY A 31 5.31 -1.25 2.41
N THR A 32 6.29 -1.57 1.58
CA THR A 32 6.79 -0.68 0.54
C THR A 32 6.95 -1.44 -0.76
N VAL A 33 6.56 -0.83 -1.87
CA VAL A 33 6.84 -1.31 -3.22
C VAL A 33 7.99 -0.48 -3.78
N ARG A 34 9.07 -1.15 -4.19
CA ARG A 34 10.20 -0.51 -4.87
C ARG A 34 10.03 -0.65 -6.37
N THR A 35 10.13 0.46 -7.10
CA THR A 35 10.14 0.45 -8.56
C THR A 35 11.56 0.13 -9.03
N ALA A 36 11.88 -1.15 -9.17
CA ALA A 36 12.97 -1.54 -10.06
C ALA A 36 12.53 -1.19 -11.49
N GLY A 37 13.41 -0.55 -12.28
CA GLY A 37 13.09 -0.16 -13.67
C GLY A 37 12.41 -1.32 -14.39
N LEU A 38 11.17 -1.10 -14.82
CA LEU A 38 10.32 -2.15 -15.38
C LEU A 38 11.09 -2.87 -16.51
N ALA A 39 11.18 -4.20 -16.45
CA ALA A 39 11.31 -4.94 -17.70
C ALA A 39 10.06 -4.58 -18.51
N ARG A 40 10.25 -3.94 -19.66
CA ARG A 40 9.15 -3.68 -20.59
C ARG A 40 8.59 -5.05 -20.98
N GLY A 41 7.36 -5.35 -20.57
CA GLY A 41 6.62 -6.46 -21.11
C GLY A 41 6.12 -6.03 -22.49
N ASP A 42 6.87 -6.45 -23.51
CA ASP A 42 6.33 -6.69 -24.85
C ASP A 42 5.30 -7.82 -24.84
#